data_AF-A0A533VJQ9-F1
#
_entry.id   AF-A0A533VJQ9-F1
#
_cell.length_a   1.000
_cell.length_b   1.000
_cell.length_c   1.000
_cell.angle_alpha   90.00
_cell.angle_beta   90.00
_cell.angle_gamma   90.00
#
_symmetry.space_group_name_H-M   'P 1'
#
loop_
_entity.id
_entity.type
_entity.pdbx_description
1 polymer ?
#
loop_
_entity_poly.entity_id
_entity_poly.type
_entity_poly.pdbx_seq_one_letter_code
_entity_poly.pdbx_strand_id
1 'polypeptide(L)'
;CTPASTHFAIASKVLGEGLNTFVEKPMTTTSKDGESLIEMARKARKILTVGFIERFNPSISDLKKMFTEGRLGAPILLEFHRENRRGDVLDVGIVKDASVHDIDTAR
;
A
#
# COMPACT_ATOMS: atom_id res chain seq x y z
N CYS A 1 -10.32 6.48 6.01
CA CYS A 1 -9.21 6.49 6.98
C CYS A 1 -9.75 6.07 8.35
N THR A 2 -9.87 4.77 8.57
CA THR A 2 -10.32 4.13 9.83
C THR A 2 -9.20 3.19 10.31
N PRO A 3 -9.29 2.53 11.48
CA PRO A 3 -8.33 1.49 11.83
C PRO A 3 -8.25 0.40 10.75
N ALA A 4 -7.06 -0.10 10.47
CA ALA A 4 -6.77 -1.07 9.42
C ALA A 4 -7.55 -2.38 9.59
N SER A 5 -7.84 -2.78 10.84
CA SER A 5 -8.74 -3.90 11.15
C SER A 5 -10.15 -3.76 10.56
N THR A 6 -10.62 -2.54 10.29
CA THR A 6 -11.95 -2.26 9.72
C THR A 6 -11.95 -2.12 8.20
N HIS A 7 -10.78 -1.98 7.57
CA HIS A 7 -10.67 -1.67 6.14
C HIS A 7 -11.40 -2.67 5.24
N PHE A 8 -11.23 -3.98 5.50
CA PHE A 8 -11.86 -5.02 4.68
C PHE A 8 -13.38 -4.92 4.65
N ALA A 9 -14.01 -4.81 5.82
CA ALA A 9 -15.46 -4.78 5.94
C ALA A 9 -16.05 -3.54 5.25
N ILE A 10 -15.42 -2.38 5.46
CA ILE A 10 -15.85 -1.10 4.86
C ILE A 10 -15.66 -1.15 3.34
N ALA A 11 -14.48 -1.54 2.86
CA ALA A 11 -14.18 -1.61 1.43
C ALA A 11 -15.09 -2.61 0.70
N SER A 12 -15.36 -3.77 1.31
CA SER A 12 -16.29 -4.77 0.75
C SER A 12 -17.69 -4.20 0.57
N LYS A 13 -18.19 -3.46 1.57
CA LYS A 13 -19.50 -2.82 1.50
C LYS A 13 -19.56 -1.78 0.36
N VAL A 14 -18.57 -0.89 0.29
CA VAL A 14 -18.50 0.18 -0.73
C VAL A 14 -18.40 -0.41 -2.15
N LEU A 15 -17.58 -1.44 -2.34
CA LEU A 15 -17.49 -2.16 -3.62
C LEU A 15 -18.80 -2.89 -3.97
N GLY A 16 -19.49 -3.45 -2.97
CA GLY A 16 -20.80 -4.09 -3.13
C GLY A 16 -21.90 -3.12 -3.59
N GLU A 17 -21.77 -1.84 -3.24
CA GLU A 17 -22.62 -0.75 -3.74
C GLU A 17 -22.21 -0.27 -5.15
N GLY A 18 -21.17 -0.86 -5.75
CA GLY A 18 -20.72 -0.53 -7.10
C GLY A 18 -20.02 0.83 -7.17
N LEU A 19 -19.33 1.23 -6.11
CA LEU A 19 -18.55 2.46 -6.05
C LEU A 19 -17.05 2.21 -6.26
N ASN A 20 -16.34 3.21 -6.78
CA ASN A 20 -14.88 3.20 -6.77
C ASN A 20 -14.40 3.40 -5.32
N THR A 21 -13.36 2.67 -4.93
CA THR A 21 -12.92 2.61 -3.54
C THR A 21 -11.43 2.94 -3.43
N PHE A 22 -11.13 3.96 -2.63
CA PHE A 22 -9.78 4.24 -2.14
C PHE A 22 -9.68 3.76 -0.69
N VAL A 23 -8.70 2.94 -0.38
CA VAL A 23 -8.46 2.43 0.98
C VAL A 23 -7.07 2.88 1.44
N GLU A 24 -6.97 3.38 2.67
CA GLU A 24 -5.67 3.65 3.25
C GLU A 24 -4.87 2.35 3.47
N LYS A 25 -3.55 2.47 3.55
CA LYS A 25 -2.70 1.31 3.87
C LYS A 25 -2.93 0.84 5.32
N PRO A 26 -2.68 -0.45 5.61
CA PRO A 26 -2.67 -1.54 4.64
C PRO A 26 -4.10 -1.74 4.10
N MET A 27 -4.23 -2.19 2.85
CA MET A 27 -5.55 -2.42 2.21
C MET A 27 -6.46 -3.32 3.05
N THR A 28 -5.88 -4.35 3.67
CA THR A 28 -6.50 -5.31 4.58
C THR A 28 -5.44 -5.83 5.57
N THR A 29 -5.86 -6.56 6.60
CA THR A 29 -4.93 -7.16 7.58
C THR A 29 -4.37 -8.52 7.12
N THR A 30 -4.98 -9.15 6.12
CA THR A 30 -4.56 -10.43 5.53
C THR A 30 -4.52 -10.36 4.00
N SER A 31 -3.65 -11.14 3.36
CA SER A 31 -3.58 -11.22 1.89
C SER A 31 -4.86 -11.80 1.28
N LYS A 32 -5.45 -12.82 1.91
CA LYS A 32 -6.68 -13.47 1.49
C LYS A 32 -7.86 -12.50 1.38
N ASP A 33 -8.00 -11.61 2.37
CA ASP A 33 -9.02 -10.56 2.35
C ASP A 33 -8.74 -9.57 1.21
N GLY A 34 -7.47 -9.27 0.97
CA GLY A 34 -7.06 -8.39 -0.12
C GLY A 34 -7.38 -8.96 -1.51
N GLU A 35 -7.12 -10.24 -1.73
CA GLU A 35 -7.51 -10.97 -2.94
C GLU A 35 -9.03 -10.93 -3.16
N SER A 36 -9.80 -11.07 -2.07
CA SER A 36 -11.26 -11.01 -2.11
C SER A 36 -11.75 -9.63 -2.56
N LEU A 37 -11.16 -8.54 -2.05
CA LEU A 37 -11.51 -7.17 -2.50
C LEU A 37 -11.16 -6.91 -3.96
N ILE A 38 -10.01 -7.41 -4.43
CA ILE A 38 -9.61 -7.30 -5.83
C ILE A 38 -10.64 -7.99 -6.72
N GLU A 39 -11.09 -9.18 -6.34
CA GLU A 39 -12.11 -9.90 -7.10
C GLU A 39 -13.46 -9.19 -7.10
N MET A 40 -13.88 -8.63 -5.96
CA MET A 40 -15.09 -7.83 -5.86
C MET A 40 -15.04 -6.61 -6.77
N ALA A 41 -13.94 -5.85 -6.75
CA ALA A 41 -13.75 -4.68 -7.60
C ALA A 41 -13.79 -5.05 -9.09
N ARG A 42 -13.14 -6.16 -9.46
CA ARG A 42 -13.17 -6.71 -10.83
C ARG A 42 -14.59 -7.05 -11.27
N LYS A 43 -15.35 -7.78 -10.46
CA LYS A 43 -16.75 -8.16 -10.76
C LYS A 43 -17.66 -6.94 -10.87
N ALA A 44 -17.49 -5.96 -9.98
CA ALA A 44 -18.26 -4.71 -9.99
C ALA A 44 -17.86 -3.75 -11.13
N ARG A 45 -16.74 -4.03 -11.83
CA ARG A 45 -16.10 -3.12 -12.80
C ARG A 45 -15.83 -1.75 -12.19
N LYS A 46 -15.24 -1.76 -10.99
CA LYS A 46 -14.87 -0.56 -10.22
C LYS A 46 -13.40 -0.53 -9.93
N ILE A 47 -12.89 0.68 -9.70
CA ILE A 47 -11.51 0.93 -9.33
C ILE A 47 -11.38 0.69 -7.83
N LEU A 48 -10.43 -0.16 -7.45
CA LEU A 48 -9.94 -0.28 -6.08
C LEU A 48 -8.48 0.16 -6.08
N THR A 49 -8.15 1.11 -5.21
CA THR A 49 -6.78 1.60 -5.04
C THR A 49 -6.41 1.74 -3.58
N VAL A 50 -5.11 1.70 -3.30
CA VAL A 50 -4.54 1.77 -1.96
C VAL A 50 -3.70 3.03 -1.81
N GLY A 51 -3.72 3.65 -0.64
CA GLY A 51 -2.98 4.87 -0.28
C GLY A 51 -1.46 4.69 -0.16
N PHE A 52 -0.79 4.10 -1.16
CA PHE A 52 0.66 4.03 -1.23
C PHE A 52 1.28 5.35 -1.71
N ILE A 53 1.31 6.34 -0.82
CA ILE A 53 1.73 7.70 -1.16
C ILE A 53 3.20 7.81 -1.62
N GLU A 54 4.08 6.93 -1.16
CA GLU A 54 5.53 6.97 -1.49
C GLU A 54 5.80 6.73 -2.98
N ARG A 55 4.86 6.12 -3.72
CA ARG A 55 4.96 5.99 -5.19
C ARG A 55 4.94 7.35 -5.90
N PHE A 56 4.41 8.38 -5.25
CA PHE A 56 4.33 9.75 -5.75
C PHE A 56 5.41 10.66 -5.17
N ASN A 57 6.29 10.12 -4.32
CA ASN A 57 7.43 10.87 -3.80
C ASN A 57 8.44 11.12 -4.94
N PRO A 58 8.73 12.38 -5.30
CA PRO A 58 9.63 12.69 -6.42
C PRO A 58 11.00 12.04 -6.29
N SER A 59 11.56 11.98 -5.09
CA SER A 59 12.86 11.35 -4.83
C SER A 59 12.85 9.85 -5.16
N ILE A 60 11.75 9.15 -4.86
CA ILE A 60 11.59 7.73 -5.19
C ILE A 60 11.40 7.55 -6.70
N SER A 61 10.59 8.41 -7.33
CA SER A 61 10.35 8.36 -8.77
C SER A 61 11.63 8.62 -9.57
N ASP A 62 12.40 9.63 -9.19
CA ASP A 62 13.68 9.98 -9.83
C ASP A 62 14.72 8.88 -9.66
N LEU A 63 14.81 8.28 -8.46
CA LEU A 63 15.70 7.15 -8.22
C LEU A 63 15.33 5.94 -9.10
N LYS A 64 14.05 5.58 -9.15
CA LYS A 64 13.57 4.49 -10.04
C LYS A 64 13.89 4.80 -11.50
N LYS A 65 13.68 6.05 -11.94
CA LYS A 65 14.02 6.49 -13.30
C LYS A 65 15.51 6.29 -13.60
N MET A 66 16.40 6.70 -12.69
CA MET A 66 17.85 6.53 -12.85
C MET A 66 18.25 5.05 -13.00
N PHE A 67 17.61 4.14 -12.27
CA PHE A 67 17.81 2.70 -12.46
C PHE A 67 17.31 2.22 -13.82
N THR A 68 16.09 2.60 -14.23
CA THR A 68 15.52 2.18 -15.53
C THR A 68 16.31 2.72 -16.73
N GLU A 69 16.94 3.88 -16.59
CA GLU A 69 17.82 4.48 -17.61
C GLU A 69 19.24 3.87 -17.60
N GLY A 70 19.54 2.95 -16.69
CA GLY A 70 20.86 2.29 -16.59
C GLY A 70 21.96 3.18 -16.00
N ARG A 71 21.64 4.36 -15.46
CA ARG A 71 22.62 5.33 -14.95
C ARG A 71 23.36 4.85 -13.69
N LEU A 72 22.76 3.92 -12.96
CA LEU A 72 23.28 3.38 -11.71
C LEU A 72 23.65 1.88 -11.81
N GLY A 73 23.44 1.25 -12.96
CA GLY A 73 23.56 -0.20 -13.11
C GLY A 73 22.47 -0.97 -12.36
N ALA A 74 22.72 -2.26 -12.11
CA ALA A 74 21.78 -3.12 -11.38
C ALA A 74 21.87 -2.90 -9.86
N PRO A 75 20.74 -2.77 -9.14
CA PRO A 75 20.76 -2.66 -7.69
C PRO A 75 21.26 -3.96 -7.07
N ILE A 76 22.21 -3.85 -6.13
CA ILE A 76 22.78 -4.97 -5.37
C ILE A 76 22.12 -5.09 -3.99
N LEU A 77 21.81 -3.94 -3.37
CA LEU A 77 21.21 -3.83 -2.04
C LEU A 77 20.29 -2.61 -1.99
N LEU A 78 19.14 -2.78 -1.32
CA LEU A 78 18.26 -1.68 -0.92
C LEU A 78 18.13 -1.68 0.60
N GLU A 79 18.29 -0.52 1.21
CA GLU A 79 18.18 -0.33 2.66
C GLU A 79 17.15 0.77 2.94
N PHE A 80 16.24 0.51 3.88
CA PHE A 80 15.14 1.42 4.23
C PHE A 80 15.19 1.72 5.72
N HIS A 81 15.27 3.01 6.06
CA HIS A 81 15.24 3.48 7.45
C HIS A 81 13.99 4.33 7.65
N ARG A 82 13.15 3.94 8.61
CA ARG A 82 11.99 4.73 9.05
C ARG A 82 12.10 5.04 10.52
N GLU A 83 12.16 6.33 10.84
CA GLU A 83 12.15 6.81 12.21
C GLU A 83 10.81 7.46 12.52
N ASN A 84 10.18 7.05 13.62
CA ASN A 84 9.00 7.72 14.16
C ASN A 84 9.20 7.99 15.65
N ARG A 85 9.14 9.25 16.04
CA ARG A 85 9.31 9.70 17.43
C ARG A 85 8.03 9.62 18.27
N ARG A 86 6.88 9.38 17.63
CA ARG A 86 5.60 9.16 18.31
C ARG A 86 5.36 7.65 18.39
N GLY A 87 5.52 7.11 19.60
CA GLY A 87 5.40 5.69 19.89
C GLY A 87 3.99 5.12 19.70
N ASP A 88 4.02 3.80 19.57
CA ASP A 88 2.95 2.80 19.52
C ASP A 88 2.08 2.72 18.26
N VAL A 89 2.32 1.64 17.50
CA VAL A 89 1.40 1.12 16.49
C VAL A 89 0.42 0.17 17.18
N LEU A 90 -0.81 0.64 17.41
CA LEU A 90 -1.77 -0.06 18.28
C LEU A 90 -2.62 -1.13 17.56
N ASP A 91 -2.77 -1.06 16.24
CA ASP A 91 -3.77 -1.87 15.52
C ASP A 91 -3.17 -3.12 14.85
N VAL A 92 -2.21 -2.95 13.93
CA VAL A 92 -1.71 -4.04 13.07
C VAL A 92 -0.21 -4.32 13.18
N GLY A 93 0.47 -3.63 14.09
CA GLY A 93 1.92 -3.70 14.28
C GLY A 93 2.73 -2.96 13.22
N ILE A 94 4.00 -2.69 13.54
CA ILE A 94 4.87 -1.79 12.76
C ILE A 94 5.08 -2.22 11.30
N VAL A 95 5.10 -3.53 11.04
CA VAL A 95 5.34 -4.05 9.69
C VAL A 95 4.20 -3.65 8.74
N LYS A 96 2.95 -3.81 9.18
CA LYS A 96 1.77 -3.53 8.36
C LYS A 96 1.42 -2.04 8.33
N ASP A 97 1.81 -1.31 9.37
CA ASP A 97 1.57 0.12 9.45
C ASP A 97 2.65 0.96 8.75
N ALA A 98 3.93 0.73 9.05
CA ALA A 98 5.03 1.55 8.54
C ALA A 98 5.78 0.87 7.39
N SER A 99 6.25 -0.35 7.60
CA SER A 99 7.15 -1.04 6.65
C SER A 99 6.46 -1.42 5.34
N VAL A 100 5.13 -1.43 5.30
CA VAL A 100 4.36 -1.72 4.08
C VAL A 100 4.69 -0.76 2.92
N HIS A 101 5.08 0.48 3.23
CA HIS A 101 5.54 1.44 2.23
C HIS A 101 6.91 1.07 1.66
N ASP A 102 7.81 0.50 2.47
CA ASP A 102 9.14 0.08 2.02
C ASP A 102 9.03 -1.14 1.11
N ILE A 103 8.22 -2.12 1.52
CA ILE A 103 7.93 -3.32 0.72
C ILE A 103 7.31 -2.92 -0.63
N ASP A 104 6.37 -1.97 -0.61
CA ASP A 104 5.75 -1.47 -1.83
C ASP A 104 6.75 -0.75 -2.75
N THR A 105 7.63 0.07 -2.16
CA THR A 105 8.62 0.85 -2.90
C THR A 105 9.72 -0.02 -3.50
N ALA A 106 10.11 -1.10 -2.82
CA ALA A 106 11.18 -2.00 -3.24
C ALA A 106 10.84 -2.86 -4.48
N ARG A 107 9.55 -2.94 -4.86
CA ARG A 107 9.09 -3.65 -6.07
C ARG A 107 9.28 -2.82 -7.34
#